data_AF-A0A267DPE4-F1
#
_entry.id   AF-A0A267DPE4-F1
#
_cell.length_a   1.000
_cell.length_b   1.000
_cell.length_c   1.000
_cell.angle_alpha   90.00
_cell.angle_beta   90.00
_cell.angle_gamma   90.00
#
_symmetry.space_group_name_H-M   'P 1'
#
loop_
_entity.id
_entity.type
_entity.pdbx_description
1 polymer ?
#
loop_
_entity_poly.entity_id
_entity_poly.type
_entity_poly.pdbx_seq_one_letter_code
_entity_poly.pdbx_strand_id
1 'polypeptide(L)'
;MSVCRRAAITANSSLAKVASIPTPFSKSPIPFLPPPKHVKFDYGVQVALTRQRAKSFSPFLSTPTNMSVIAGFQGGQQVRYAHTDVCKYPNFDYYRRDSTRDPTKSQSETEVDRKMVSYLVVGVGLSVFAVGAKQLVRATVNFLNPSKAVLAVSKLEVDLASIPEGKNAVFKWREKPLFIRHRTDAEVDSVASVSLEELRDPETDQDRVKDPKFLVLLGICTHLGCVPISHAGEYGGYYCPCHGSHYDASGRIRKGPAPLNLEVPPYSISDSGVLVVG
;
A
#
# COMPACT_ATOMS: atom_id res chain seq x y z
N MET A 1 26.60 -29.88 -51.73
CA MET A 1 26.28 -28.82 -52.72
C MET A 1 24.80 -28.46 -52.59
N SER A 2 24.47 -27.17 -52.75
CA SER A 2 23.11 -26.59 -52.78
C SER A 2 22.47 -26.32 -51.40
N VAL A 3 22.72 -25.17 -50.76
CA VAL A 3 22.16 -23.80 -50.98
C VAL A 3 20.93 -23.55 -50.10
N CYS A 4 21.20 -22.79 -49.04
CA CYS A 4 20.25 -22.14 -48.14
C CYS A 4 19.53 -21.01 -48.90
N ARG A 5 18.20 -21.09 -49.09
CA ARG A 5 17.38 -19.99 -49.61
C ARG A 5 16.70 -19.26 -48.46
N ARG A 6 17.16 -18.04 -48.18
CA ARG A 6 16.42 -17.02 -47.41
C ARG A 6 15.28 -16.48 -48.29
N ALA A 7 14.04 -16.62 -47.83
CA ALA A 7 12.90 -15.92 -48.42
C ALA A 7 12.78 -14.53 -47.76
N ALA A 8 12.96 -13.48 -48.56
CA ALA A 8 12.66 -12.11 -48.20
C ALA A 8 11.16 -11.89 -48.31
N ILE A 9 10.50 -11.52 -47.21
CA ILE A 9 9.11 -11.05 -47.21
C ILE A 9 9.16 -9.52 -47.17
N THR A 10 8.73 -8.94 -48.29
CA THR A 10 8.53 -7.51 -48.54
C THR A 10 7.47 -6.95 -47.60
N ALA A 11 7.85 -6.01 -46.74
CA ALA A 11 6.93 -5.24 -45.92
C ALA A 11 6.21 -4.20 -46.77
N ASN A 12 4.93 -4.44 -47.04
CA ASN A 12 4.03 -3.51 -47.72
C ASN A 12 3.51 -2.51 -46.68
N SER A 13 3.88 -1.25 -46.80
CA SER A 13 3.52 -0.17 -45.87
C SER A 13 2.10 0.34 -46.13
N SER A 14 1.09 -0.35 -45.60
CA SER A 14 -0.27 0.20 -45.48
C SER A 14 -0.49 0.68 -44.05
N LEU A 15 -0.10 1.93 -43.77
CA LEU A 15 -0.42 2.62 -42.53
C LEU A 15 -1.93 2.89 -42.47
N ALA A 16 -2.62 2.16 -41.58
CA ALA A 16 -3.95 2.49 -41.15
C ALA A 16 -3.95 3.89 -40.51
N LYS A 17 -4.82 4.75 -41.02
CA LYS A 17 -5.00 6.14 -40.63
C LYS A 17 -5.65 6.18 -39.23
N VAL A 18 -4.84 6.25 -38.17
CA VAL A 18 -5.32 6.52 -36.82
C VAL A 18 -5.61 8.02 -36.73
N ALA A 19 -6.90 8.35 -36.56
CA ALA A 19 -7.34 9.71 -36.30
C ALA A 19 -6.70 10.22 -35.00
N SER A 20 -5.86 11.25 -35.12
CA SER A 20 -5.19 11.91 -34.00
C SER A 20 -6.20 12.70 -33.16
N ILE A 21 -6.34 12.31 -31.91
CA ILE A 21 -7.04 13.07 -30.85
C ILE A 21 -6.32 14.42 -30.68
N PRO A 22 -7.03 15.57 -30.67
CA PRO A 22 -6.38 16.86 -30.46
C PRO A 22 -5.91 16.98 -29.01
N THR A 23 -4.59 16.95 -28.80
CA THR A 23 -3.94 17.31 -27.55
C THR A 23 -4.07 18.81 -27.31
N PRO A 24 -4.56 19.31 -26.15
CA PRO A 24 -4.68 20.74 -25.88
C PRO A 24 -3.37 21.34 -25.34
N PHE A 25 -2.23 20.90 -25.89
CA PHE A 25 -0.91 21.46 -25.56
C PHE A 25 -0.29 22.02 -26.83
N SER A 26 -0.81 23.19 -27.22
CA SER A 26 -0.13 24.07 -28.16
C SER A 26 1.22 24.48 -27.58
N LYS A 27 2.27 24.18 -28.33
CA LYS A 27 3.65 24.60 -28.07
C LYS A 27 3.75 26.12 -28.20
N SER A 28 3.41 26.87 -27.16
CA SER A 28 3.96 28.21 -26.97
C SER A 28 5.13 28.10 -25.99
N PRO A 29 6.37 28.49 -26.36
CA PRO A 29 7.42 28.63 -25.38
C PRO A 29 6.95 29.64 -24.33
N ILE A 30 6.79 29.19 -23.08
CA ILE A 30 6.56 30.09 -21.96
C ILE A 30 7.76 31.03 -21.95
N PRO A 31 7.60 32.36 -22.16
CA PRO A 31 8.72 33.26 -22.06
C PRO A 31 9.18 33.23 -20.61
N PHE A 32 10.32 32.60 -20.37
CA PHE A 32 11.05 32.72 -19.12
C PHE A 32 11.55 34.17 -19.09
N LEU A 33 10.68 35.10 -18.66
CA LEU A 33 11.10 36.46 -18.42
C LEU A 33 12.16 36.40 -17.31
N PRO A 34 13.39 36.89 -17.56
CA PRO A 34 14.36 37.01 -16.49
C PRO A 34 13.75 37.90 -15.39
N PRO A 35 14.01 37.61 -14.10
CA PRO A 35 13.57 38.51 -13.03
C PRO A 35 14.07 39.92 -13.35
N PRO A 36 13.25 40.97 -13.12
CA PRO A 36 13.64 42.32 -13.46
C PRO A 36 14.98 42.64 -12.79
N LYS A 37 16.00 42.95 -13.62
CA LYS A 37 17.28 43.46 -13.13
C LYS A 37 16.98 44.78 -12.45
N HIS A 38 17.14 44.79 -11.12
CA HIS A 38 16.89 45.91 -10.22
C HIS A 38 15.41 46.31 -10.18
N VAL A 39 14.72 45.88 -9.12
CA VAL A 39 13.64 46.69 -8.55
C VAL A 39 14.32 48.00 -8.14
N LYS A 40 14.18 49.05 -8.97
CA LYS A 40 14.49 50.40 -8.53
C LYS A 40 13.48 50.69 -7.43
N PHE A 41 13.92 50.57 -6.18
CA PHE A 41 13.34 51.37 -5.12
C PHE A 41 13.66 52.81 -5.50
N ASP A 42 12.74 53.46 -6.20
CA ASP A 42 12.81 54.91 -6.40
C ASP A 42 12.54 55.57 -5.04
N TYR A 43 13.55 55.54 -4.16
CA TYR A 43 13.78 56.62 -3.21
C TYR A 43 14.31 57.81 -4.01
N GLY A 44 13.46 58.37 -4.87
CA GLY A 44 13.76 59.52 -5.69
C GLY A 44 13.82 60.79 -4.84
N VAL A 45 14.86 60.94 -4.02
CA VAL A 45 15.32 62.27 -3.61
C VAL A 45 16.09 62.82 -4.81
N GLN A 46 15.40 63.50 -5.73
CA GLN A 46 16.09 64.33 -6.72
C GLN A 46 16.71 65.53 -6.00
N VAL A 47 17.97 65.39 -5.57
CA VAL A 47 18.78 66.54 -5.18
C VAL A 47 19.20 67.25 -6.45
N ALA A 48 18.36 68.16 -6.94
CA ALA A 48 18.79 69.15 -7.91
C ALA A 48 19.79 70.09 -7.24
N LEU A 49 21.10 69.81 -7.38
CA LEU A 49 22.17 70.72 -6.98
C LEU A 49 22.16 71.94 -7.91
N THR A 50 21.23 72.86 -7.66
CA THR A 50 21.23 74.17 -8.28
C THR A 50 22.10 75.08 -7.43
N ARG A 51 23.29 75.41 -7.93
CA ARG A 51 24.23 76.32 -7.29
C ARG A 51 23.66 77.75 -7.34
N GLN A 52 22.84 78.13 -6.37
CA GLN A 52 22.29 79.49 -6.29
C GLN A 52 23.10 80.37 -5.33
N ARG A 53 23.66 81.42 -5.93
CA ARG A 53 24.32 82.56 -5.32
C ARG A 53 23.28 83.35 -4.51
N ALA A 54 23.54 83.55 -3.22
CA ALA A 54 22.62 84.23 -2.31
C ALA A 54 22.32 85.69 -2.73
N LYS A 55 21.02 86.04 -2.82
CA LYS A 55 20.50 87.40 -2.65
C LYS A 55 19.09 87.39 -2.03
N SER A 56 19.02 87.97 -0.82
CA SER A 56 17.97 88.78 -0.16
C SER A 56 16.48 88.71 -0.57
N PHE A 57 15.61 88.50 0.46
CA PHE A 57 14.22 89.00 0.73
C PHE A 57 13.16 88.95 -0.39
N SER A 58 11.89 88.51 -0.25
CA SER A 58 10.87 88.57 0.82
C SER A 58 9.69 87.56 0.52
N PRO A 59 8.61 87.46 1.33
CA PRO A 59 7.79 86.23 1.50
C PRO A 59 6.51 86.13 0.61
N PHE A 60 5.82 84.98 0.72
CA PHE A 60 4.43 84.65 0.30
C PHE A 60 4.23 83.89 -1.05
N LEU A 61 4.16 82.55 -1.03
CA LEU A 61 3.01 81.69 -1.41
C LEU A 61 3.37 80.17 -1.50
N SER A 62 2.64 79.37 -0.71
CA SER A 62 2.22 77.95 -0.88
C SER A 62 2.97 76.95 -1.79
N THR A 63 3.55 75.91 -1.18
CA THR A 63 3.66 74.53 -1.72
C THR A 63 3.46 73.50 -0.60
N PRO A 64 2.79 72.35 -0.84
CA PRO A 64 2.45 71.40 0.21
C PRO A 64 3.57 70.38 0.41
N THR A 65 4.51 70.67 1.30
CA THR A 65 5.42 69.66 1.83
C THR A 65 5.63 69.93 3.30
N ASN A 66 4.98 69.12 4.16
CA ASN A 66 5.22 69.05 5.59
C ASN A 66 6.61 68.42 5.87
N MET A 67 7.68 69.05 5.40
CA MET A 67 9.05 68.71 5.79
C MET A 67 9.49 69.71 6.87
N SER A 68 9.63 69.24 8.11
CA SER A 68 10.31 70.00 9.15
C SER A 68 11.81 69.69 9.10
N VAL A 69 12.60 70.69 8.69
CA VAL A 69 14.06 70.60 8.70
C VAL A 69 14.56 71.42 9.88
N ILE A 70 15.17 70.77 10.87
CA ILE A 70 15.87 71.45 11.96
C ILE A 70 17.34 71.54 11.57
N ALA A 71 17.82 72.74 11.24
CA ALA A 71 19.22 72.99 10.93
C ALA A 71 19.92 73.64 12.12
N GLY A 72 20.78 72.89 12.82
CA GLY A 72 21.73 73.45 13.77
C GLY A 72 22.96 73.98 13.04
N PHE A 73 23.40 75.19 13.40
CA PHE A 73 24.64 75.77 12.88
C PHE A 73 25.79 74.80 13.22
N GLN A 74 26.37 74.17 12.19
CA GLN A 74 27.49 73.20 12.28
C GLN A 74 27.14 71.75 12.70
N GLY A 75 25.90 71.28 12.49
CA GLY A 75 25.52 69.86 12.68
C GLY A 75 24.85 69.26 11.44
N GLY A 76 25.19 68.01 11.08
CA GLY A 76 24.61 67.32 9.92
C GLY A 76 23.07 67.26 9.96
N GLN A 77 22.43 67.45 8.81
CA GLN A 77 20.98 67.42 8.69
C GLN A 77 20.48 65.97 8.78
N GLN A 78 19.65 65.65 9.78
CA GLN A 78 18.96 64.36 9.88
C GLN A 78 17.55 64.47 9.27
N VAL A 79 17.29 63.74 8.18
CA VAL A 79 15.95 63.61 7.61
C VAL A 79 15.21 62.52 8.40
N ARG A 80 14.16 62.90 9.14
CA ARG A 80 13.28 61.94 9.81
C ARG A 80 12.09 61.64 8.91
N TYR A 81 12.05 60.43 8.37
CA TYR A 81 10.87 59.96 7.65
C TYR A 81 9.76 59.63 8.64
N ALA A 82 8.57 60.17 8.38
CA ALA A 82 7.37 59.75 9.09
C ALA A 82 6.93 58.38 8.58
N HIS A 83 6.20 57.62 9.39
CA HIS A 83 5.58 56.37 8.92
C HIS A 83 4.61 56.61 7.74
N THR A 84 4.12 57.85 7.59
CA THR A 84 3.33 58.33 6.44
C THR A 84 4.15 58.53 5.17
N ASP A 85 5.48 58.48 5.22
CA ASP A 85 6.31 58.61 4.02
C ASP A 85 6.43 57.26 3.29
N VAL A 86 6.07 56.16 3.96
CA VAL A 86 5.92 54.81 3.38
C VAL A 86 4.48 54.59 2.90
N CYS A 87 3.76 55.64 2.52
CA CYS A 87 2.36 55.56 2.08
C CYS A 87 2.15 54.79 0.76
N LYS A 88 3.20 54.43 0.03
CA LYS A 88 3.11 53.65 -1.21
C LYS A 88 3.79 52.30 -1.03
N TYR A 89 2.99 51.23 -1.04
CA TYR A 89 3.52 49.88 -1.11
C TYR A 89 4.28 49.70 -2.44
N PRO A 90 5.37 48.90 -2.46
CA PRO A 90 6.06 48.57 -3.69
C PRO A 90 5.13 47.91 -4.71
N ASN A 91 5.35 48.15 -6.00
CA ASN A 91 4.57 47.48 -7.04
C ASN A 91 4.94 45.98 -7.12
N PHE A 92 3.94 45.10 -6.99
CA PHE A 92 4.06 43.64 -7.08
C PHE A 92 3.42 43.04 -8.34
N ASP A 93 3.06 43.83 -9.35
CA ASP A 93 2.36 43.40 -10.57
C ASP A 93 3.10 42.30 -11.33
N TYR A 94 4.43 42.26 -11.22
CA TYR A 94 5.26 41.19 -11.79
C TYR A 94 5.00 39.82 -11.14
N TYR A 95 4.72 39.78 -9.83
CA TYR A 95 4.52 38.53 -9.06
C TYR A 95 3.03 38.17 -8.93
N ARG A 96 2.13 39.10 -9.27
CA ARG A 96 0.70 38.86 -9.24
C ARG A 96 0.32 37.89 -10.35
N ARG A 97 -0.66 37.03 -10.06
CA ARG A 97 -1.33 36.25 -11.10
C ARG A 97 -2.10 37.21 -11.99
N ASP A 98 -2.24 36.87 -13.28
CA ASP A 98 -2.95 37.72 -14.25
C ASP A 98 -4.38 38.05 -13.79
N SER A 99 -5.04 37.12 -13.09
CA SER A 99 -6.37 37.30 -12.51
C SER A 99 -6.47 38.37 -11.41
N THR A 100 -5.34 38.82 -10.85
CA THR A 100 -5.26 39.75 -9.69
C THR A 100 -4.49 41.04 -9.97
N ARG A 101 -4.09 41.23 -11.24
CA ARG A 101 -3.25 42.34 -11.65
C ARG A 101 -4.03 43.65 -11.78
N ASP A 102 -5.31 43.57 -12.13
CA ASP A 102 -6.19 44.74 -12.24
C ASP A 102 -6.63 45.23 -10.84
N PRO A 103 -6.26 46.46 -10.42
CA PRO A 103 -6.62 47.01 -9.11
C PRO A 103 -8.08 47.45 -9.01
N THR A 104 -8.79 47.56 -10.13
CA THR A 104 -10.18 48.05 -10.17
C THR A 104 -11.21 46.94 -9.97
N LYS A 105 -10.79 45.67 -10.04
CA LYS A 105 -11.65 44.49 -9.89
C LYS A 105 -11.56 43.89 -8.50
N SER A 106 -12.69 43.37 -8.01
CA SER A 106 -12.74 42.69 -6.73
C SER A 106 -11.92 41.40 -6.77
N GLN A 107 -11.08 41.21 -5.76
CA GLN A 107 -10.23 40.02 -5.65
C GLN A 107 -11.00 38.78 -5.15
N SER A 108 -12.21 38.98 -4.62
CA SER A 108 -13.09 37.89 -4.16
C SER A 108 -13.63 37.07 -5.32
N GLU A 109 -13.85 37.68 -6.48
CA GLU A 109 -14.39 37.00 -7.67
C GLU A 109 -13.46 35.90 -8.18
N THR A 110 -12.14 36.08 -8.05
CA THR A 110 -11.12 35.11 -8.50
C THR A 110 -10.47 34.36 -7.34
N GLU A 111 -10.99 34.50 -6.12
CA GLU A 111 -10.42 33.86 -4.93
C GLU A 111 -10.54 32.34 -4.97
N VAL A 112 -11.72 31.84 -5.34
CA VAL A 112 -12.02 30.40 -5.37
C VAL A 112 -11.13 29.69 -6.39
N ASP A 113 -11.03 30.20 -7.61
CA ASP A 113 -10.20 29.60 -8.67
C ASP A 113 -8.72 29.54 -8.27
N ARG A 114 -8.22 30.60 -7.63
CA ARG A 114 -6.82 30.66 -7.19
C ARG A 114 -6.52 29.64 -6.10
N LYS A 115 -7.43 29.45 -5.16
CA LYS A 115 -7.33 28.46 -4.08
C LYS A 115 -7.51 27.04 -4.61
N MET A 116 -8.47 26.84 -5.52
CA MET A 116 -8.77 25.55 -6.13
C MET A 116 -7.54 24.95 -6.79
N VAL A 117 -6.80 25.71 -7.60
CA VAL A 117 -5.58 25.21 -8.26
C VAL A 117 -4.54 24.76 -7.22
N SER A 118 -4.32 25.55 -6.18
CA SER A 118 -3.36 25.19 -5.11
C SER A 118 -3.80 23.94 -4.34
N TYR A 119 -5.08 23.85 -3.96
CA TYR A 119 -5.61 22.69 -3.24
C TYR A 119 -5.65 21.42 -4.09
N LEU A 120 -5.93 21.56 -5.38
CA LEU A 120 -5.92 20.43 -6.31
C LEU A 120 -4.51 19.85 -6.46
N VAL A 121 -3.49 20.70 -6.63
CA VAL A 121 -2.09 20.23 -6.73
C VAL A 121 -1.67 19.48 -5.46
N VAL A 122 -2.01 20.01 -4.28
CA VAL A 122 -1.71 19.34 -3.01
C VAL A 122 -2.51 18.04 -2.86
N GLY A 123 -3.81 18.05 -3.16
CA GLY A 123 -4.68 16.88 -3.06
C GLY A 123 -4.25 15.74 -3.97
N VAL A 124 -3.94 16.03 -5.24
CA VAL A 124 -3.43 15.04 -6.18
C VAL A 124 -2.05 14.54 -5.74
N GLY A 125 -1.14 15.43 -5.33
CA GLY A 125 0.19 15.05 -4.85
C GLY A 125 0.13 14.11 -3.65
N LEU A 126 -0.70 14.42 -2.66
CA LEU A 126 -0.91 13.57 -1.48
C LEU A 126 -1.54 12.22 -1.85
N SER A 127 -2.49 12.20 -2.78
CA SER A 127 -3.13 10.96 -3.22
C SER A 127 -2.14 10.02 -3.91
N VAL A 128 -1.32 10.54 -4.84
CA VAL A 128 -0.27 9.77 -5.51
C VAL A 128 0.75 9.25 -4.50
N PHE A 129 1.16 10.10 -3.56
CA PHE A 129 2.07 9.71 -2.49
C PHE A 129 1.49 8.57 -1.62
N ALA A 130 0.23 8.67 -1.22
CA ALA A 130 -0.43 7.64 -0.42
C ALA A 130 -0.51 6.29 -1.14
N VAL A 131 -0.80 6.29 -2.45
CA VAL A 131 -0.79 5.05 -3.26
C VAL A 131 0.63 4.49 -3.35
N GLY A 132 1.64 5.33 -3.62
CA GLY A 132 3.04 4.90 -3.66
C GLY A 132 3.50 4.28 -2.34
N ALA A 133 3.22 4.94 -1.22
CA ALA A 133 3.53 4.46 0.12
C ALA A 133 2.85 3.12 0.42
N LYS A 134 1.57 2.97 0.05
CA LYS A 134 0.83 1.71 0.21
C LYS A 134 1.50 0.57 -0.54
N GLN A 135 1.95 0.80 -1.77
CA GLN A 135 2.59 -0.25 -2.57
C GLN A 135 3.96 -0.64 -2.01
N LEU A 136 4.72 0.33 -1.47
CA LEU A 136 5.98 0.06 -0.78
C LEU A 136 5.75 -0.81 0.47
N VAL A 137 4.81 -0.42 1.34
CA VAL A 137 4.47 -1.17 2.55
C VAL A 137 3.95 -2.57 2.20
N ARG A 138 3.15 -2.70 1.14
CA ARG A 138 2.69 -4.02 0.67
C ARG A 138 3.84 -4.88 0.20
N ALA A 139 4.80 -4.33 -0.53
CA ALA A 139 5.96 -5.09 -0.99
C ALA A 139 6.81 -5.59 0.19
N THR A 140 7.01 -4.76 1.22
CA THR A 140 7.78 -5.17 2.42
C THR A 140 7.05 -6.22 3.24
N VAL A 141 5.73 -6.10 3.42
CA VAL A 141 4.92 -7.12 4.11
C VAL A 141 4.88 -8.42 3.30
N ASN A 142 4.72 -8.34 1.97
CA ASN A 142 4.71 -9.53 1.11
C ASN A 142 6.05 -10.25 1.05
N PHE A 143 7.16 -9.57 1.35
CA PHE A 143 8.47 -10.21 1.49
C PHE A 143 8.55 -11.12 2.73
N LEU A 144 7.77 -10.83 3.76
CA LEU A 144 7.69 -11.65 4.99
C LEU A 144 6.71 -12.83 4.86
N ASN A 145 5.86 -12.84 3.84
CA ASN A 145 4.96 -13.95 3.56
C ASN A 145 5.73 -15.19 3.07
N PRO A 146 5.17 -16.41 3.22
CA PRO A 146 5.83 -17.64 2.76
C PRO A 146 6.19 -17.56 1.27
N SER A 147 7.39 -18.01 0.93
CA SER A 147 7.89 -17.99 -0.44
C SER A 147 7.11 -18.96 -1.34
N LYS A 148 7.13 -18.71 -2.66
CA LYS A 148 6.46 -19.58 -3.64
C LYS A 148 6.93 -21.04 -3.58
N ALA A 149 8.19 -21.27 -3.19
CA ALA A 149 8.72 -22.61 -3.02
C ALA A 149 8.04 -23.36 -1.86
N VAL A 150 7.75 -22.67 -0.74
CA VAL A 150 7.00 -23.26 0.39
C VAL A 150 5.56 -23.57 -0.01
N LEU A 151 4.93 -22.71 -0.83
CA LEU A 151 3.57 -22.92 -1.34
C LEU A 151 3.48 -24.04 -2.40
N ALA A 152 4.58 -24.32 -3.11
CA ALA A 152 4.62 -25.37 -4.13
C ALA A 152 4.54 -26.79 -3.53
N VAL A 153 4.91 -26.97 -2.26
CA VAL A 153 4.77 -28.25 -1.51
C VAL A 153 3.31 -28.52 -1.10
N SER A 154 2.34 -27.99 -1.84
CA SER A 154 0.92 -27.96 -1.45
C SER A 154 0.21 -29.28 -1.63
N LYS A 155 0.64 -30.11 -2.59
CA LYS A 155 -0.02 -31.37 -2.93
C LYS A 155 0.87 -32.57 -2.63
N LEU A 156 0.32 -33.56 -1.95
CA LEU A 156 0.95 -34.86 -1.71
C LEU A 156 0.10 -35.94 -2.35
N GLU A 157 0.74 -36.79 -3.16
CA GLU A 157 0.13 -37.97 -3.74
C GLU A 157 0.64 -39.20 -2.98
N VAL A 158 -0.27 -39.99 -2.43
CA VAL A 158 0.05 -41.21 -1.68
C VAL A 158 -0.72 -42.37 -2.29
N ASP A 159 -0.02 -43.45 -2.60
CA ASP A 159 -0.64 -44.70 -3.03
C ASP A 159 -1.23 -45.44 -1.82
N LEU A 160 -2.55 -45.66 -1.84
CA LEU A 160 -3.28 -46.32 -0.77
C LEU A 160 -2.94 -47.82 -0.66
N ALA A 161 -2.47 -48.45 -1.74
CA ALA A 161 -2.10 -49.87 -1.74
C ALA A 161 -0.86 -50.16 -0.86
N SER A 162 -0.04 -49.14 -0.58
CA SER A 162 1.16 -49.28 0.24
C SER A 162 0.89 -49.42 1.74
N ILE A 163 -0.34 -49.13 2.20
CA ILE A 163 -0.71 -49.06 3.61
C ILE A 163 -1.52 -50.30 4.01
N PRO A 164 -0.96 -51.23 4.80
CA PRO A 164 -1.69 -52.41 5.26
C PRO A 164 -2.78 -52.03 6.26
N GLU A 165 -3.83 -52.86 6.32
CA GLU A 165 -4.95 -52.70 7.26
C GLU A 165 -4.47 -52.66 8.72
N GLY A 166 -5.08 -51.78 9.50
CA GLY A 166 -4.76 -51.56 10.91
C GLY A 166 -3.48 -50.77 11.17
N LYS A 167 -2.73 -50.35 10.15
CA LYS A 167 -1.51 -49.54 10.33
C LYS A 167 -1.79 -48.06 10.07
N ASN A 168 -1.20 -47.20 10.90
CA ASN A 168 -1.12 -45.78 10.65
C ASN A 168 0.21 -45.42 9.95
N ALA A 169 0.13 -44.90 8.73
CA ALA A 169 1.29 -44.39 7.99
C ALA A 169 1.44 -42.89 8.26
N VAL A 170 2.68 -42.45 8.49
CA VAL A 170 3.02 -41.04 8.75
C VAL A 170 3.79 -40.48 7.57
N PHE A 171 3.22 -39.48 6.91
CA PHE A 171 3.85 -38.74 5.82
C PHE A 171 4.14 -37.30 6.26
N LYS A 172 5.08 -36.64 5.57
CA LYS A 172 5.38 -35.24 5.81
C LYS A 172 4.67 -34.39 4.76
N TRP A 173 3.74 -33.53 5.17
CA TRP A 173 3.01 -32.60 4.30
C TRP A 173 3.03 -31.19 4.89
N ARG A 174 3.55 -30.20 4.14
CA ARG A 174 3.73 -28.81 4.61
C ARG A 174 4.46 -28.69 5.95
N GLU A 175 5.51 -29.50 6.16
CA GLU A 175 6.25 -29.61 7.43
C GLU A 175 5.43 -30.13 8.63
N LYS A 176 4.21 -30.62 8.38
CA LYS A 176 3.31 -31.22 9.36
C LYS A 176 3.23 -32.74 9.13
N PRO A 177 3.13 -33.56 10.18
CA PRO A 177 2.84 -34.98 10.00
C PRO A 177 1.40 -35.16 9.52
N LEU A 178 1.23 -35.89 8.44
CA LEU A 178 -0.03 -36.35 7.90
C LEU A 178 -0.18 -37.82 8.26
N PHE A 179 -1.27 -38.16 8.94
CA PHE A 179 -1.64 -39.53 9.28
C PHE A 179 -2.62 -40.06 8.25
N ILE A 180 -2.27 -41.20 7.66
CA ILE A 180 -3.17 -41.97 6.82
C ILE A 180 -3.28 -43.34 7.49
N ARG A 181 -4.44 -43.58 8.12
CA ARG A 181 -4.74 -44.84 8.80
C ARG A 181 -5.69 -45.65 7.95
N HIS A 182 -5.27 -46.87 7.62
CA HIS A 182 -6.16 -47.88 7.06
C HIS A 182 -6.87 -48.57 8.23
N ARG A 183 -8.15 -48.27 8.43
CA ARG A 183 -8.95 -48.77 9.55
C ARG A 183 -9.44 -50.19 9.27
N THR A 184 -9.56 -51.00 10.32
CA THR A 184 -10.25 -52.29 10.25
C THR A 184 -11.75 -52.09 10.43
N ASP A 185 -12.56 -53.05 9.96
CA ASP A 185 -14.02 -52.97 10.11
C ASP A 185 -14.44 -52.86 11.60
N ALA A 186 -13.73 -53.55 12.49
CA ALA A 186 -13.96 -53.44 13.93
C ALA A 186 -13.68 -52.03 14.49
N GLU A 187 -12.67 -51.33 13.96
CA GLU A 187 -12.40 -49.93 14.35
C GLU A 187 -13.52 -49.02 13.85
N VAL A 188 -14.01 -49.21 12.62
CA VAL A 188 -15.11 -48.43 12.05
C VAL A 188 -16.39 -48.60 12.87
N ASP A 189 -16.74 -49.84 13.22
CA ASP A 189 -17.93 -50.14 14.03
C ASP A 189 -17.82 -49.54 15.44
N SER A 190 -16.63 -49.64 16.06
CA SER A 190 -16.39 -49.08 17.39
C SER A 190 -16.62 -47.57 17.42
N VAL A 191 -16.17 -46.86 16.39
CA VAL A 191 -16.27 -45.40 16.27
C VAL A 191 -17.70 -44.98 15.90
N ALA A 192 -18.39 -45.76 15.07
CA ALA A 192 -19.77 -45.53 14.67
C ALA A 192 -20.75 -45.69 15.84
N SER A 193 -20.44 -46.57 16.79
CA SER A 193 -21.26 -46.80 18.00
C SER A 193 -21.14 -45.71 19.07
N VAL A 194 -20.23 -44.75 18.91
CA VAL A 194 -19.97 -43.69 19.89
C VAL A 194 -21.09 -42.65 19.89
N SER A 195 -21.65 -42.35 21.08
CA SER A 195 -22.66 -41.31 21.25
C SER A 195 -22.07 -39.90 21.03
N LEU A 196 -22.82 -39.04 20.33
CA LEU A 196 -22.38 -37.68 20.02
C LEU A 196 -22.37 -36.76 21.25
N GLU A 197 -23.18 -37.05 22.26
CA GLU A 197 -23.32 -36.24 23.46
C GLU A 197 -22.11 -36.33 24.40
N GLU A 198 -21.37 -37.44 24.34
CA GLU A 198 -20.13 -37.63 25.11
C GLU A 198 -18.93 -36.91 24.50
N LEU A 199 -19.03 -36.53 23.22
CA LEU A 199 -17.95 -35.86 22.52
C LEU A 199 -17.93 -34.38 22.90
N ARG A 200 -16.73 -33.88 23.19
CA ARG A 200 -16.51 -32.44 23.40
C ARG A 200 -16.78 -31.63 22.12
N ASP A 201 -16.40 -32.20 20.98
CA ASP A 201 -16.58 -31.65 19.64
C ASP A 201 -17.44 -32.64 18.83
N PRO A 202 -18.77 -32.44 18.81
CA PRO A 202 -19.72 -33.42 18.31
C PRO A 202 -19.66 -33.50 16.79
N GLU A 203 -19.01 -34.54 16.29
CA GLU A 203 -18.84 -34.81 14.87
C GLU A 203 -19.01 -36.31 14.60
N THR A 204 -19.80 -36.65 13.57
CA THR A 204 -19.98 -38.05 13.17
C THR A 204 -18.74 -38.54 12.42
N ASP A 205 -18.50 -39.85 12.40
CA ASP A 205 -17.38 -40.40 11.62
C ASP A 205 -17.57 -40.21 10.12
N GLN A 206 -18.82 -40.31 9.65
CA GLN A 206 -19.17 -40.22 8.23
C GLN A 206 -18.90 -38.83 7.65
N ASP A 207 -19.01 -37.78 8.47
CA ASP A 207 -18.70 -36.40 8.03
C ASP A 207 -17.19 -36.16 7.90
N ARG A 208 -16.37 -36.95 8.61
CA ARG A 208 -14.90 -36.81 8.66
C ARG A 208 -14.19 -37.59 7.57
N VAL A 209 -14.80 -38.64 7.05
CA VAL A 209 -14.19 -39.54 6.07
C VAL A 209 -15.01 -39.61 4.79
N LYS A 210 -14.34 -39.66 3.64
CA LYS A 210 -14.99 -39.95 2.36
C LYS A 210 -15.20 -41.44 2.17
N ASP A 211 -14.17 -42.21 2.49
CA ASP A 211 -14.19 -43.67 2.52
C ASP A 211 -14.02 -44.16 3.95
N PRO A 212 -14.90 -45.05 4.47
CA PRO A 212 -14.82 -45.50 5.86
C PRO A 212 -13.53 -46.26 6.18
N LYS A 213 -12.90 -46.89 5.18
CA LYS A 213 -11.64 -47.63 5.35
C LYS A 213 -10.43 -46.74 5.57
N PHE A 214 -10.43 -45.52 5.02
CA PHE A 214 -9.27 -44.63 5.04
C PHE A 214 -9.58 -43.37 5.84
N LEU A 215 -8.81 -43.17 6.90
CA LEU A 215 -8.86 -41.96 7.70
C LEU A 215 -7.61 -41.13 7.45
N VAL A 216 -7.83 -39.89 7.02
CA VAL A 216 -6.77 -38.92 6.72
C VAL A 216 -6.85 -37.78 7.73
N LEU A 217 -5.80 -37.58 8.51
CA LEU A 217 -5.75 -36.57 9.57
C LEU A 217 -4.43 -35.81 9.56
N LEU A 218 -4.47 -34.56 9.99
CA LEU A 218 -3.26 -33.87 10.42
C LEU A 218 -2.86 -34.35 11.82
N GLY A 219 -1.66 -34.91 11.93
CA GLY A 219 -1.07 -35.43 13.17
C GLY A 219 -0.61 -34.33 14.12
N ILE A 220 -1.41 -33.28 14.29
CA ILE A 220 -1.12 -32.13 15.14
C ILE A 220 -2.20 -32.05 16.20
N CYS A 221 -1.80 -32.25 17.45
CA CYS A 221 -2.67 -32.10 18.60
C CYS A 221 -3.19 -30.66 18.68
N THR A 222 -4.52 -30.49 18.71
CA THR A 222 -5.19 -29.18 18.74
C THR A 222 -5.01 -28.42 20.05
N HIS A 223 -4.34 -29.01 21.05
CA HIS A 223 -3.93 -28.31 22.25
C HIS A 223 -2.82 -27.29 21.98
N LEU A 224 -1.61 -27.77 21.67
CA LEU A 224 -0.41 -26.94 21.49
C LEU A 224 0.52 -27.46 20.37
N GLY A 225 0.01 -28.33 19.49
CA GLY A 225 0.71 -28.72 18.26
C GLY A 225 1.69 -29.90 18.35
N CYS A 226 1.73 -30.63 19.47
CA CYS A 226 2.51 -31.87 19.57
C CYS A 226 1.99 -32.96 18.60
N VAL A 227 2.85 -33.92 18.25
CA VAL A 227 2.48 -35.07 17.42
C VAL A 227 1.87 -36.19 18.28
N PRO A 228 0.60 -36.57 18.08
CA PRO A 228 0.01 -37.72 18.78
C PRO A 228 0.65 -39.04 18.33
N ILE A 229 0.80 -39.97 19.27
CA ILE A 229 1.27 -41.34 19.03
C ILE A 229 0.07 -42.19 18.63
N SER A 230 0.14 -42.91 17.51
CA SER A 230 -0.91 -43.83 17.06
C SER A 230 -0.97 -45.12 17.87
N HIS A 231 -2.15 -45.74 17.93
CA HIS A 231 -2.42 -46.98 18.68
C HIS A 231 -2.12 -46.87 20.18
N ALA A 232 -2.21 -45.67 20.72
CA ALA A 232 -1.97 -45.37 22.13
C ALA A 232 -3.15 -44.60 22.72
N GLY A 233 -3.30 -44.69 24.04
CA GLY A 233 -4.39 -44.06 24.79
C GLY A 233 -5.57 -44.99 25.04
N GLU A 234 -6.53 -44.51 25.85
CA GLU A 234 -7.67 -45.29 26.34
C GLU A 234 -8.68 -45.69 25.25
N TYR A 235 -8.67 -45.01 24.10
CA TYR A 235 -9.69 -45.15 23.05
C TYR A 235 -9.16 -45.78 21.73
N GLY A 236 -7.99 -46.43 21.75
CA GLY A 236 -7.44 -47.16 20.59
C GLY A 236 -7.05 -46.29 19.37
N GLY A 237 -7.14 -44.97 19.51
CA GLY A 237 -6.86 -43.99 18.48
C GLY A 237 -5.45 -43.43 18.57
N TYR A 238 -5.37 -42.25 19.18
CA TYR A 238 -4.13 -41.50 19.31
C TYR A 238 -3.94 -40.92 20.72
N TYR A 239 -2.71 -40.84 21.18
CA TYR A 239 -2.36 -40.26 22.47
C TYR A 239 -1.28 -39.19 22.34
N CYS A 240 -1.55 -38.00 22.88
CA CYS A 240 -0.58 -36.92 22.95
C CYS A 240 0.11 -36.94 24.33
N PRO A 241 1.41 -37.29 24.41
CA PRO A 241 2.14 -37.40 25.67
C PRO A 241 2.42 -36.05 26.33
N CYS A 242 2.30 -34.93 25.61
CA CYS A 242 2.64 -33.61 26.13
C CYS A 242 1.76 -33.19 27.33
N HIS A 243 0.46 -33.43 27.24
CA HIS A 243 -0.51 -33.05 28.28
C HIS A 243 -1.63 -34.09 28.45
N GLY A 244 -1.42 -35.33 27.99
CA GLY A 244 -2.35 -36.43 28.16
C GLY A 244 -3.68 -36.29 27.39
N SER A 245 -3.66 -35.79 26.15
CA SER A 245 -4.86 -35.77 25.31
C SER A 245 -5.07 -37.11 24.63
N HIS A 246 -6.28 -37.65 24.70
CA HIS A 246 -6.65 -38.93 24.10
C HIS A 246 -7.70 -38.74 23.00
N TYR A 247 -7.39 -39.29 21.84
CA TYR A 247 -8.26 -39.28 20.67
C TYR A 247 -8.72 -40.70 20.35
N ASP A 248 -9.93 -40.81 19.80
CA ASP A 248 -10.46 -42.07 19.28
C ASP A 248 -9.86 -42.44 17.91
N ALA A 249 -10.26 -43.58 17.35
CA ALA A 249 -9.77 -44.04 16.05
C ALA A 249 -10.26 -43.18 14.86
N SER A 250 -11.17 -42.22 15.05
CA SER A 250 -11.56 -41.18 14.08
C SER A 250 -10.78 -39.87 14.24
N GLY A 251 -9.93 -39.80 15.27
CA GLY A 251 -9.19 -38.59 15.64
C GLY A 251 -10.03 -37.57 16.39
N ARG A 252 -11.17 -37.97 16.96
CA ARG A 252 -12.00 -37.10 17.79
C ARG A 252 -11.50 -37.05 19.22
N ILE A 253 -11.54 -35.89 19.85
CA ILE A 253 -11.06 -35.69 21.22
C ILE A 253 -12.04 -36.30 22.23
N ARG A 254 -11.54 -37.19 23.09
CA ARG A 254 -12.34 -37.84 24.15
C ARG A 254 -11.96 -37.34 25.54
N LYS A 255 -10.66 -37.15 25.79
CA LYS A 255 -10.12 -36.81 27.11
C LYS A 255 -8.90 -35.92 27.02
N GLY A 256 -8.69 -35.08 28.03
CA GLY A 256 -7.53 -34.18 28.15
C GLY A 256 -7.85 -32.72 27.81
N PRO A 257 -6.83 -31.86 27.66
CA PRO A 257 -7.00 -30.41 27.50
C PRO A 257 -7.25 -29.95 26.05
N ALA A 258 -7.09 -30.81 25.04
CA ALA A 258 -7.29 -30.40 23.65
C ALA A 258 -8.74 -29.95 23.39
N PRO A 259 -8.98 -28.78 22.78
CA PRO A 259 -10.34 -28.26 22.62
C PRO A 259 -11.11 -28.90 21.47
N LEU A 260 -10.43 -29.34 20.41
CA LEU A 260 -11.02 -29.74 19.12
C LEU A 260 -10.55 -31.13 18.66
N ASN A 261 -11.29 -31.74 17.74
CA ASN A 261 -10.88 -32.95 17.03
C ASN A 261 -9.65 -32.70 16.14
N LEU A 262 -8.91 -33.75 15.77
CA LEU A 262 -7.82 -33.65 14.81
C LEU A 262 -8.36 -33.19 13.45
N GLU A 263 -7.67 -32.24 12.84
CA GLU A 263 -8.07 -31.61 11.58
C GLU A 263 -7.99 -32.62 10.42
N VAL A 264 -9.08 -32.72 9.64
CA VAL A 264 -9.12 -33.47 8.39
C VAL A 264 -8.70 -32.53 7.26
N PRO A 265 -7.54 -32.75 6.60
CA PRO A 265 -7.14 -31.89 5.49
C PRO A 265 -8.03 -32.11 4.27
N PRO A 266 -8.11 -31.15 3.33
CA PRO A 266 -8.78 -31.40 2.06
C PRO A 266 -8.02 -32.47 1.26
N TYR A 267 -8.69 -33.56 0.93
CA TYR A 267 -8.15 -34.62 0.09
C TYR A 267 -9.18 -35.09 -0.94
N SER A 268 -8.70 -35.73 -2.00
CA SER A 268 -9.49 -36.42 -3.01
C SER A 268 -8.86 -37.77 -3.32
N ILE A 269 -9.69 -38.78 -3.53
CA ILE A 269 -9.26 -40.12 -3.92
C ILE A 269 -9.49 -40.23 -5.41
N SER A 270 -8.43 -40.52 -6.16
CA SER A 270 -8.49 -40.73 -7.60
C SER A 270 -8.96 -42.15 -7.91
N ASP A 271 -9.58 -42.36 -9.07
CA ASP A 271 -10.08 -43.69 -9.50
C ASP A 271 -8.98 -44.76 -9.55
N SER A 272 -7.71 -44.33 -9.68
CA SER A 272 -6.53 -45.20 -9.67
C SER A 272 -6.07 -45.63 -8.27
N GLY A 273 -6.80 -45.31 -7.21
CA GLY A 273 -6.43 -45.65 -5.82
C GLY A 273 -5.36 -44.74 -5.21
N VAL A 274 -5.09 -43.59 -5.82
CA VAL A 274 -4.13 -42.59 -5.33
C VAL A 274 -4.86 -41.50 -4.55
N LEU A 275 -4.44 -41.30 -3.30
CA LEU A 275 -4.92 -40.22 -2.45
C LEU A 275 -4.11 -38.94 -2.74
N VAL A 276 -4.80 -37.88 -3.13
CA VAL A 276 -4.23 -36.55 -3.33
C VAL A 276 -4.68 -35.65 -2.19
N VAL A 277 -3.74 -35.14 -1.40
CA VAL A 277 -3.98 -34.21 -0.29
C VAL A 277 -3.48 -32.82 -0.68
N GLY A 278 -4.37 -31.82 -0.72
CA GLY A 278 -4.01 -30.43 -1.01
C GLY A 278 -5.03 -29.56 -1.72
#